data_AF-A0A2H9QPS7-F1
#
_entry.id   AF-A0A2H9QPS7-F1
#
_cell.length_a   1.000
_cell.length_b   1.000
_cell.length_c   1.000
_cell.angle_alpha   90.00
_cell.angle_beta   90.00
_cell.angle_gamma   90.00
#
_symmetry.space_group_name_H-M   'P 1'
#
loop_
_entity.id
_entity.type
_entity.pdbx_description
1 polymer ?
#
loop_
_entity_poly.entity_id
_entity_poly.type
_entity_poly.pdbx_seq_one_letter_code
_entity_poly.pdbx_strand_id
1 'polypeptide(L)'
;MELKAKELLKQGFSEFEIPKNHEISTNEDLFGEVGKSKIDALKNSISEIHEMIQSRERLSRKIHEEGENLKSEIKGYLSENEKMQIASSDPTREKNDLRHKKIEISELQMNEKIGCWKDIAFLKKELREYERELTEKEDRMKMFEKIMGAED
;
A
#
# COMPACT_ATOMS: atom_id res chain seq x y z
N MET A 1 0.90 21.34 -75.23
CA MET A 1 1.45 21.55 -73.88
C MET A 1 0.96 20.52 -72.86
N GLU A 2 -0.21 19.89 -73.02
CA GLU A 2 -0.72 18.87 -72.08
C GLU A 2 0.00 17.52 -72.09
N LEU A 3 0.62 17.10 -73.21
CA LEU A 3 1.30 15.81 -73.29
C LEU A 3 2.58 15.73 -72.44
N LYS A 4 3.37 16.82 -72.37
CA LYS A 4 4.58 16.90 -71.53
C LYS A 4 4.28 16.88 -70.04
N ALA A 5 3.13 17.42 -69.62
CA ALA A 5 2.72 17.43 -68.22
C ALA A 5 2.33 16.02 -67.72
N LYS A 6 1.73 15.20 -68.60
CA LYS A 6 1.36 13.81 -68.29
C LYS A 6 2.56 12.87 -68.21
N GLU A 7 3.60 13.08 -69.02
CA GLU A 7 4.83 12.29 -68.95
C GLU A 7 5.67 12.60 -67.70
N LEU A 8 5.75 13.88 -67.29
CA LEU A 8 6.46 14.29 -66.07
C LEU A 8 5.78 13.77 -64.79
N LEU A 9 4.44 13.73 -64.75
CA LEU A 9 3.71 13.10 -63.66
C LEU A 9 3.95 11.59 -63.62
N LYS A 10 4.03 10.91 -64.77
CA LYS A 10 4.26 9.46 -64.82
C LYS A 10 5.68 9.06 -64.39
N GLN A 11 6.69 9.90 -64.66
CA GLN A 11 8.06 9.71 -64.16
C GLN A 11 8.19 10.02 -62.65
N GLY A 12 7.49 11.04 -62.13
CA GLY A 12 7.56 11.41 -60.72
C GLY A 12 6.98 10.38 -59.74
N PHE A 13 6.15 9.44 -60.21
CA PHE A 13 5.54 8.40 -59.38
C PHE A 13 6.23 7.03 -59.47
N SER A 14 7.28 6.84 -60.29
CA SER A 14 7.97 5.54 -60.39
C SER A 14 9.13 5.35 -59.40
N GLU A 15 9.52 6.38 -58.66
CA GLU A 15 10.64 6.33 -57.69
C GLU A 15 10.19 6.29 -56.22
N PHE A 16 8.89 6.25 -55.95
CA PHE A 16 8.41 6.05 -54.58
C PHE A 16 8.21 4.55 -54.33
N GLU A 17 9.31 3.85 -54.06
CA GLU A 17 9.23 2.55 -53.39
C GLU A 17 8.59 2.79 -52.01
N ILE A 18 7.30 2.46 -51.90
CA ILE A 18 6.64 2.30 -50.62
C ILE A 18 7.52 1.31 -49.84
N PRO A 19 8.07 1.70 -48.67
CA PRO A 19 8.88 0.78 -47.89
C PRO A 19 8.04 -0.47 -47.67
N LYS A 20 8.50 -1.60 -48.23
CA LYS A 20 7.90 -2.90 -47.95
C LYS A 20 7.77 -2.99 -46.45
N ASN A 21 6.53 -3.20 -46.00
CA ASN A 21 6.09 -3.46 -44.65
C ASN A 21 7.30 -3.77 -43.75
N HIS A 22 7.62 -2.85 -42.85
CA HIS A 22 8.32 -3.26 -41.64
C HIS A 22 7.42 -4.34 -41.06
N GLU A 23 7.81 -5.61 -41.21
CA GLU A 23 7.25 -6.69 -40.43
C GLU A 23 7.41 -6.23 -38.99
N ILE A 24 6.31 -5.73 -38.43
CA ILE A 24 6.17 -5.61 -37.00
C ILE A 24 6.27 -7.07 -36.57
N SER A 25 7.47 -7.49 -36.17
CA SER A 25 7.70 -8.73 -35.46
C SER A 25 6.77 -8.64 -34.26
N THR A 26 5.60 -9.27 -34.38
CA THR A 26 4.61 -9.41 -33.33
C THR A 26 5.23 -10.34 -32.31
N ASN A 27 6.09 -9.78 -31.45
CA ASN A 27 6.48 -10.40 -30.21
C ASN A 27 5.26 -10.37 -29.28
N GLU A 28 4.23 -11.14 -29.63
CA GLU A 28 3.01 -11.32 -28.84
C GLU A 28 3.34 -11.79 -27.42
N ASP A 29 4.40 -12.59 -27.29
CA ASP A 29 4.91 -13.07 -26.00
C ASP A 29 5.40 -11.93 -25.10
N LEU A 30 6.07 -10.90 -25.65
CA LEU A 30 6.65 -9.81 -24.85
C LEU A 30 5.57 -8.91 -24.26
N PHE A 31 4.46 -8.69 -24.98
CA PHE A 31 3.35 -7.87 -24.49
C PHE A 31 2.56 -8.58 -23.38
N GLY A 32 2.32 -9.88 -23.53
CA GLY A 32 1.70 -10.71 -22.50
C GLY A 32 2.55 -10.81 -21.23
N GLU A 33 3.88 -10.93 -21.37
CA GLU A 33 4.80 -11.03 -20.24
C GLU A 33 4.87 -9.73 -19.42
N VAL A 34 4.93 -8.57 -20.07
CA VAL A 34 4.90 -7.27 -19.39
C VAL A 34 3.55 -7.01 -18.70
N GLY A 35 2.45 -7.46 -19.30
CA GLY A 35 1.11 -7.38 -18.69
C GLY A 35 1.01 -8.21 -17.41
N LYS A 36 1.47 -9.46 -17.46
CA LYS A 36 1.52 -10.37 -16.30
C LYS A 36 2.41 -9.83 -15.19
N SER A 37 3.62 -9.35 -15.52
CA SER A 37 4.55 -8.76 -14.54
C SER A 37 3.93 -7.59 -13.78
N LYS A 38 3.16 -6.72 -14.44
CA LYS A 38 2.46 -5.60 -13.78
C LYS A 38 1.32 -6.06 -12.87
N ILE A 39 0.58 -7.09 -13.28
CA ILE A 39 -0.48 -7.68 -12.45
C ILE A 39 0.12 -8.34 -11.21
N ASP A 40 1.23 -9.07 -11.36
CA ASP A 40 1.92 -9.71 -10.25
C ASP A 40 2.50 -8.67 -9.28
N ALA A 41 3.07 -7.58 -9.79
CA ALA A 41 3.51 -6.46 -8.97
C ALA A 41 2.35 -5.85 -8.14
N LEU A 42 1.18 -5.64 -8.75
CA LEU A 42 -0.01 -5.17 -8.05
C LEU A 42 -0.49 -6.16 -6.97
N LYS A 43 -0.48 -7.46 -7.26
CA LYS A 43 -0.82 -8.50 -6.27
C LYS A 43 0.15 -8.49 -5.09
N ASN A 44 1.43 -8.31 -5.35
CA ASN A 44 2.44 -8.19 -4.29
C ASN A 44 2.20 -6.95 -3.44
N SER A 45 1.96 -5.78 -4.05
CA SER A 45 1.63 -4.56 -3.30
C SER A 45 0.37 -4.72 -2.43
N ILE A 46 -0.67 -5.40 -2.92
CA ILE A 46 -1.87 -5.71 -2.13
C ILE A 46 -1.54 -6.63 -0.95
N SER A 47 -0.70 -7.65 -1.16
CA SER A 47 -0.26 -8.54 -0.09
C SER A 47 0.53 -7.80 0.98
N GLU A 48 1.45 -6.93 0.58
CA GLU A 48 2.24 -6.09 1.48
C GLU A 48 1.35 -5.18 2.33
N ILE A 49 0.34 -4.53 1.74
CA ILE A 49 -0.61 -3.70 2.51
C ILE A 49 -1.38 -4.53 3.54
N HIS A 50 -1.80 -5.75 3.22
CA HIS A 50 -2.44 -6.63 4.21
C HIS A 50 -1.51 -6.93 5.38
N GLU A 51 -0.23 -7.23 5.11
CA GLU A 51 0.77 -7.46 6.15
C GLU A 51 1.00 -6.20 7.00
N MET A 52 1.05 -5.02 6.36
CA MET A 52 1.19 -3.73 7.06
C MET A 52 0.02 -3.48 8.02
N ILE A 53 -1.22 -3.73 7.58
CA ILE A 53 -2.42 -3.62 8.43
C ILE A 53 -2.30 -4.54 9.65
N GLN A 54 -1.99 -5.82 9.44
CA GLN A 54 -1.86 -6.79 10.54
C GLN A 54 -0.73 -6.43 11.50
N SER A 55 0.41 -5.99 10.96
CA SER A 55 1.56 -5.56 11.76
C SER A 55 1.22 -4.33 12.60
N ARG A 56 0.51 -3.35 12.03
CA ARG A 56 0.08 -2.12 12.72
C ARG A 56 -0.88 -2.41 13.86
N GLU A 57 -1.86 -3.29 13.65
CA GLU A 57 -2.79 -3.75 14.70
C GLU A 57 -2.06 -4.50 15.81
N ARG A 58 -1.11 -5.36 15.46
CA ARG A 58 -0.27 -6.08 16.43
C ARG A 58 0.57 -5.13 17.26
N LEU A 59 1.19 -4.12 16.64
CA LEU A 59 1.97 -3.10 17.35
C LEU A 59 1.09 -2.32 18.34
N SER A 60 -0.10 -1.91 17.90
CA SER A 60 -1.04 -1.17 18.75
C SER A 60 -1.46 -1.97 19.98
N ARG A 61 -1.73 -3.27 19.81
CA ARG A 61 -2.02 -4.18 20.94
C ARG A 61 -0.86 -4.26 21.92
N LYS A 62 0.38 -4.41 21.44
CA LYS A 62 1.57 -4.47 22.30
C LYS A 62 1.75 -3.19 23.12
N ILE A 63 1.63 -2.02 22.49
CA ILE A 63 1.72 -0.74 23.21
C ILE A 63 0.62 -0.64 24.28
N HIS A 64 -0.59 -1.11 23.98
CA HIS A 64 -1.66 -1.12 24.96
C HIS A 64 -1.33 -2.04 26.15
N GLU A 65 -0.87 -3.27 25.90
CA GLU A 65 -0.45 -4.24 26.91
C GLU A 65 0.69 -3.71 27.79
N GLU A 66 1.73 -3.11 27.19
CA GLU A 66 2.83 -2.49 27.91
C GLU A 66 2.33 -1.35 28.83
N GLY A 67 1.40 -0.53 28.35
CA GLY A 67 0.77 0.51 29.18
C GLY A 67 -0.05 -0.04 30.34
N GLU A 68 -0.74 -1.18 30.18
CA GLU A 68 -1.45 -1.83 31.30
C GLU A 68 -0.48 -2.45 32.31
N ASN A 69 0.63 -3.03 31.85
CA ASN A 69 1.68 -3.56 32.70
C ASN A 69 2.31 -2.44 33.55
N LEU A 70 2.68 -1.31 32.95
CA LEU A 70 3.21 -0.16 33.68
C LEU A 70 2.22 0.39 34.71
N LYS A 71 0.93 0.51 34.37
CA LYS A 71 -0.10 0.94 35.34
C LYS A 71 -0.26 -0.03 36.50
N SER A 72 -0.05 -1.33 36.25
CA SER A 72 -0.09 -2.39 37.26
C SER A 72 1.14 -2.36 38.16
N GLU A 73 2.33 -2.16 37.60
CA GLU A 73 3.58 -1.98 38.35
C GLU A 73 3.50 -0.75 39.27
N ILE A 74 3.02 0.40 38.76
CA ILE A 74 2.80 1.60 39.58
C ILE A 74 1.82 1.30 40.74
N LYS A 75 0.74 0.55 40.47
CA LYS A 75 -0.22 0.16 41.51
C LYS A 75 0.45 -0.76 42.55
N GLY A 76 1.28 -1.69 42.11
CA GLY A 76 2.06 -2.58 42.98
C GLY A 76 2.98 -1.79 43.89
N TYR A 77 3.80 -0.89 43.32
CA TYR A 77 4.72 -0.03 44.06
C TYR A 77 3.98 0.83 45.10
N LEU A 78 2.89 1.50 44.72
CA LEU A 78 2.08 2.30 45.66
C LEU A 78 1.54 1.44 46.82
N SER A 79 1.12 0.22 46.53
CA SER A 79 0.56 -0.70 47.55
C SER A 79 1.63 -1.25 48.49
N GLU A 80 2.85 -1.49 47.97
CA GLU A 80 3.99 -1.96 48.75
C GLU A 80 4.54 -0.85 49.65
N ASN A 81 4.65 0.37 49.12
CA ASN A 81 5.11 1.54 49.87
C ASN A 81 4.13 1.90 51.02
N GLU A 82 2.81 1.81 50.78
CA GLU A 82 1.80 1.96 51.84
C GLU A 82 1.94 0.92 52.96
N LYS A 83 2.31 -0.32 52.63
CA LYS A 83 2.50 -1.41 53.61
C LYS A 83 3.79 -1.26 54.42
N MET A 84 4.86 -0.82 53.79
CA MET A 84 6.18 -0.73 54.43
C MET A 84 6.33 0.51 55.32
N GLN A 85 5.35 1.43 55.34
CA GLN A 85 5.42 2.71 56.06
C GLN A 85 6.79 3.40 55.91
N ILE A 86 7.39 3.31 54.71
CA ILE A 86 8.68 3.93 54.46
C ILE A 86 8.45 5.43 54.59
N ALA A 87 9.01 6.03 55.64
CA ALA A 87 8.95 7.45 55.92
C ALA A 87 9.77 8.20 54.88
N SER A 88 9.25 8.30 53.64
CA SER A 88 9.72 9.32 52.71
C SER A 88 9.28 10.69 53.25
N SER A 89 10.06 11.74 52.95
CA SER A 89 9.80 13.08 53.48
C SER A 89 8.53 13.74 52.90
N ASP A 90 7.96 13.17 51.83
CA ASP A 90 6.71 13.64 51.21
C ASP A 90 6.00 12.52 50.39
N PRO A 91 5.38 11.53 51.06
CA PRO A 91 4.71 10.41 50.40
C PRO A 91 3.48 10.84 49.60
N THR A 92 2.94 12.02 49.87
CA THR A 92 1.75 12.55 49.17
C THR A 92 2.13 13.04 47.78
N ARG A 93 3.27 13.71 47.65
CA ARG A 93 3.78 14.17 46.36
C ARG A 93 4.12 13.01 45.43
N GLU A 94 4.89 12.03 45.90
CA GLU A 94 5.27 10.86 45.09
C GLU A 94 4.04 10.07 44.62
N LYS A 95 3.03 9.93 45.49
CA LYS A 95 1.75 9.30 45.13
C LYS A 95 0.99 10.08 44.05
N ASN A 96 1.00 11.41 44.12
CA ASN A 96 0.36 12.25 43.12
C ASN A 96 1.11 12.21 41.78
N ASP A 97 2.44 12.19 41.80
CA ASP A 97 3.27 12.07 40.60
C ASP A 97 3.01 10.73 39.89
N LEU A 98 2.96 9.63 40.65
CA LEU A 98 2.64 8.31 40.10
C LEU A 98 1.21 8.21 39.56
N ARG A 99 0.23 8.86 40.21
CA ARG A 99 -1.13 8.96 39.68
C ARG A 99 -1.17 9.77 38.38
N HIS A 100 -0.43 10.86 38.30
CA HIS A 100 -0.33 11.66 37.09
C HIS A 100 0.30 10.86 35.95
N LYS A 101 1.37 10.10 36.22
CA LYS A 101 1.99 9.19 35.23
C LYS A 101 1.03 8.14 34.71
N LYS A 102 0.12 7.60 35.54
CA LYS A 102 -0.94 6.68 35.07
C LYS A 102 -1.92 7.35 34.09
N ILE A 103 -2.21 8.63 34.29
CA ILE A 103 -3.05 9.42 33.39
C ILE A 103 -2.30 9.62 32.07
N GLU A 104 -1.04 10.07 32.11
CA GLU A 104 -0.19 10.23 30.92
C GLU A 104 -0.09 8.92 30.11
N ILE A 105 0.11 7.77 30.76
CA ILE A 105 0.11 6.46 30.09
C ILE A 105 -1.23 6.21 29.38
N SER A 106 -2.35 6.54 30.03
CA SER A 106 -3.68 6.35 29.45
C SER A 106 -3.92 7.28 28.25
N GLU A 107 -3.41 8.50 28.31
CA GLU A 107 -3.43 9.46 27.19
C GLU A 107 -2.59 8.95 26.02
N LEU A 108 -1.38 8.43 26.27
CA LEU A 108 -0.53 7.82 25.26
C LEU A 108 -1.19 6.61 24.60
N GLN A 109 -1.81 5.72 25.39
CA GLN A 109 -2.58 4.59 24.87
C GLN A 109 -3.77 5.04 24.00
N MET A 110 -4.45 6.14 24.36
CA MET A 110 -5.55 6.69 23.56
C MET A 110 -5.04 7.30 22.25
N ASN A 111 -3.95 8.06 22.31
CA ASN A 111 -3.30 8.63 21.13
C ASN A 111 -2.86 7.54 20.16
N GLU A 112 -2.31 6.45 20.67
CA GLU A 112 -1.94 5.28 19.88
C GLU A 112 -3.17 4.60 19.24
N LYS A 113 -4.29 4.46 19.96
CA LYS A 113 -5.54 3.93 19.36
C LYS A 113 -6.04 4.80 18.21
N ILE A 114 -6.03 6.12 18.40
CA ILE A 114 -6.44 7.07 17.36
C ILE A 114 -5.48 7.03 16.16
N GLY A 115 -4.16 6.98 16.43
CA GLY A 115 -3.12 6.86 15.41
C GLY A 115 -3.28 5.59 14.58
N CYS A 116 -3.37 4.44 15.25
CA CYS A 116 -3.61 3.14 14.62
C CYS A 116 -4.86 3.14 13.74
N TRP A 117 -5.96 3.73 14.22
CA TRP A 117 -7.19 3.83 13.44
C TRP A 117 -7.01 4.67 12.16
N LYS A 118 -6.33 5.81 12.26
CA LYS A 118 -6.00 6.65 11.09
C LYS A 118 -5.13 5.90 10.09
N ASP A 119 -4.06 5.25 10.56
CA ASP A 119 -3.13 4.50 9.72
C ASP A 119 -3.85 3.37 8.97
N ILE A 120 -4.66 2.58 9.69
CA ILE A 120 -5.47 1.52 9.08
C ILE A 120 -6.47 2.08 8.07
N ALA A 121 -7.08 3.23 8.35
CA ALA A 121 -8.02 3.86 7.41
C ALA A 121 -7.31 4.29 6.11
N PHE A 122 -6.08 4.82 6.20
CA PHE A 122 -5.26 5.15 5.04
C PHE A 122 -4.86 3.89 4.25
N LEU A 123 -4.34 2.87 4.92
CA LEU A 123 -3.95 1.60 4.29
C LEU A 123 -5.14 0.92 3.61
N LYS A 124 -6.32 0.92 4.23
CA LYS A 124 -7.55 0.38 3.62
C LYS A 124 -8.01 1.20 2.42
N LYS A 125 -7.74 2.50 2.39
CA LYS A 125 -8.05 3.34 1.22
C LYS A 125 -7.14 2.96 0.06
N GLU A 126 -5.84 2.88 0.30
CA GLU A 126 -4.84 2.47 -0.70
C GLU A 126 -5.11 1.06 -1.22
N LEU A 127 -5.44 0.12 -0.31
CA LEU A 127 -5.84 -1.24 -0.68
C LEU A 127 -6.99 -1.26 -1.69
N ARG A 128 -8.06 -0.49 -1.44
CA ARG A 128 -9.21 -0.41 -2.37
C ARG A 128 -8.81 0.17 -3.73
N GLU A 129 -7.85 1.09 -3.76
CA GLU A 129 -7.36 1.68 -5.00
C GLU A 129 -6.60 0.64 -5.82
N TYR A 130 -5.72 -0.14 -5.19
CA TYR A 130 -4.98 -1.23 -5.84
C TYR A 130 -5.87 -2.41 -6.25
N GLU A 131 -6.83 -2.80 -5.42
CA GLU A 131 -7.80 -3.86 -5.77
C GLU A 131 -8.64 -3.48 -7.00
N ARG A 132 -9.07 -2.21 -7.09
CA ARG A 132 -9.76 -1.69 -8.26
C ARG A 132 -8.85 -1.72 -9.50
N GLU A 133 -7.62 -1.23 -9.37
CA GLU A 133 -6.68 -1.25 -10.50
C GLU A 133 -6.38 -2.67 -10.96
N LEU A 134 -6.17 -3.61 -10.04
CA LEU A 134 -5.95 -5.01 -10.34
C LEU A 134 -7.13 -5.59 -11.13
N THR A 135 -8.36 -5.34 -10.67
CA THR A 135 -9.58 -5.80 -11.37
C THR A 135 -9.63 -5.25 -12.79
N GLU A 136 -9.41 -3.94 -12.98
CA GLU A 136 -9.39 -3.32 -14.31
C GLU A 136 -8.27 -3.86 -15.22
N LYS A 137 -7.13 -4.27 -14.66
CA LYS A 137 -6.01 -4.84 -15.41
C LYS A 137 -6.29 -6.29 -15.80
N GLU A 138 -6.81 -7.09 -14.88
CA GLU A 138 -7.19 -8.48 -15.13
C GLU A 138 -8.31 -8.57 -16.17
N ASP A 139 -9.33 -7.70 -16.09
CA ASP A 139 -10.43 -7.69 -17.05
C ASP A 139 -9.97 -7.27 -18.45
N ARG A 140 -9.05 -6.29 -18.54
CA ARG A 140 -8.40 -5.95 -19.82
C ARG A 140 -7.58 -7.10 -20.37
N MET A 141 -6.83 -7.80 -19.53
CA MET A 141 -6.01 -8.94 -19.98
C MET A 141 -6.90 -10.08 -20.50
N LYS A 142 -7.99 -10.42 -19.80
CA LYS A 142 -8.99 -11.39 -20.28
C LYS A 142 -9.61 -10.98 -21.61
N MET A 143 -9.88 -9.69 -21.81
CA MET A 143 -10.40 -9.19 -23.08
C MET A 143 -9.38 -9.37 -24.22
N PHE A 144 -8.11 -9.06 -23.98
CA PHE A 144 -7.05 -9.28 -24.97
C PHE A 144 -6.85 -10.76 -25.28
N GLU A 145 -6.82 -11.63 -24.26
CA GLU A 145 -6.74 -13.08 -24.44
C GLU A 145 -7.90 -13.61 -25.27
N LYS A 146 -9.13 -13.08 -25.06
CA LYS A 146 -10.29 -13.44 -25.87
C LYS A 146 -10.19 -12.96 -27.32
N ILE A 147 -9.62 -11.78 -27.57
CA ILE A 147 -9.45 -11.25 -28.94
C ILE A 147 -8.36 -12.04 -29.68
N MET A 148 -7.22 -12.29 -29.03
CA MET A 148 -6.09 -13.02 -29.62
C MET A 148 -6.34 -14.53 -29.73
N GLY A 149 -7.16 -15.10 -28.84
CA GLY A 149 -7.56 -16.50 -28.87
C GLY A 149 -8.86 -16.79 -29.64
N ALA A 150 -9.44 -15.80 -30.33
CA ALA A 150 -10.64 -15.97 -31.17
C ALA A 150 -10.31 -16.20 -32.66
N GLU A 151 -9.05 -16.48 -33.00
CA GLU A 151 -8.64 -17.00 -34.29
C GLU A 151 -8.45 -18.52 -34.20
N ASP A 152 -9.55 -19.26 -34.13
CA ASP A 152 -9.66 -20.69 -34.47
C ASP A 152 -11.09 -21.01 -34.96
#